data_AF-A0A1I5HBB4-F1
#
_entry.id   AF-A0A1I5HBB4-F1
#
_cell.length_a   1.000
_cell.length_b   1.000
_cell.length_c   1.000
_cell.angle_alpha   90.00
_cell.angle_beta   90.00
_cell.angle_gamma   90.00
#
_symmetry.space_group_name_H-M   'P 1'
#
loop_
_entity.id
_entity.type
_entity.pdbx_description
1 polymer ?
#
loop_
_entity_poly.entity_id
_entity_poly.type
_entity_poly.pdbx_seq_one_letter_code
_entity_poly.pdbx_strand_id
1 'polypeptide(L)'
;MPLTAPWGDSSTEALPGVSGGSMQVEPAAIPRLVNALQESLDAVGLQIEHAITELRIRPWAGDPISADAAEEFNRRSLGGGEDALTALCGYRDQLQAAAESLERANRQYSRIDGESAMGIGGC
;
A
#
# COMPACT_ATOMS: atom_id res chain seq x y z
N MET A 1 14.47 -11.70 -45.35
CA MET A 1 14.39 -10.63 -44.34
C MET A 1 13.05 -10.76 -43.62
N PRO A 2 12.99 -11.19 -42.35
CA PRO A 2 11.75 -11.09 -41.57
C PRO A 2 11.72 -9.79 -40.75
N LEU A 3 10.58 -9.09 -40.78
CA LEU A 3 10.28 -7.92 -39.96
C LEU A 3 9.84 -8.38 -38.56
N THR A 4 10.59 -8.00 -37.51
CA THR A 4 10.19 -8.13 -36.11
C THR A 4 9.42 -6.88 -35.68
N ALA A 5 8.21 -7.05 -35.14
CA ALA A 5 7.42 -5.98 -34.54
C ALA A 5 8.09 -5.48 -33.24
N PRO A 6 8.17 -4.15 -32.99
CA PRO A 6 8.99 -3.59 -31.90
C PRO A 6 8.30 -3.47 -30.53
N TRP A 7 7.11 -4.05 -30.34
CA TRP A 7 6.36 -3.90 -29.09
C TRP A 7 5.95 -5.26 -28.55
N GLY A 8 6.70 -5.73 -27.57
CA GLY A 8 6.47 -7.03 -26.95
C GLY A 8 7.55 -7.37 -25.94
N ASP A 9 8.01 -6.37 -25.19
CA ASP A 9 8.72 -6.63 -23.96
C ASP A 9 7.68 -6.60 -22.83
N SER A 10 7.11 -7.77 -22.56
CA SER A 10 6.39 -8.01 -21.31
C SER A 10 7.45 -8.16 -20.22
N SER A 11 8.09 -7.04 -19.85
CA SER A 11 8.70 -6.94 -18.53
C SER A 11 7.57 -6.95 -17.52
N THR A 12 7.16 -8.15 -17.13
CA THR A 12 6.63 -8.40 -15.80
C THR A 12 7.78 -8.07 -14.86
N GLU A 13 7.96 -6.77 -14.57
CA GLU A 13 8.70 -6.34 -13.39
C GLU A 13 8.00 -7.02 -12.22
N ALA A 14 8.62 -8.10 -11.76
CA ALA A 14 8.28 -8.72 -10.50
C ALA A 14 8.27 -7.58 -9.49
N LEU A 15 7.08 -7.24 -8.99
CA LEU A 15 6.89 -6.34 -7.86
C LEU A 15 7.96 -6.74 -6.83
N PRO A 16 8.84 -5.84 -6.40
CA PRO A 16 9.91 -6.19 -5.48
C PRO A 16 9.24 -6.84 -4.28
N GLY A 17 9.44 -8.16 -4.16
CA GLY A 17 8.89 -8.94 -3.09
C GLY A 17 9.23 -8.23 -1.80
N VAL A 18 8.22 -8.01 -0.96
CA VAL A 18 8.35 -7.34 0.33
C VAL A 18 9.44 -8.07 1.13
N SER A 19 10.67 -7.58 0.99
CA SER A 19 11.80 -8.10 1.74
C SER A 19 11.61 -7.50 3.12
N GLY A 20 11.10 -8.31 4.04
CA GLY A 20 10.93 -7.95 5.43
C GLY A 20 12.29 -7.62 6.04
N GLY A 21 12.74 -6.38 5.86
CA GLY A 21 13.93 -5.84 6.48
C GLY A 21 13.63 -5.60 7.96
N SER A 22 14.43 -6.17 8.85
CA SER A 22 14.37 -5.82 10.27
C SER A 22 14.88 -4.40 10.45
N MET A 23 14.03 -3.51 10.97
CA MET A 23 14.39 -2.12 11.27
C MET A 23 14.62 -1.99 12.78
N GLN A 24 15.81 -1.50 13.16
CA GLN A 24 16.10 -1.14 14.54
C GLN A 24 15.52 0.26 14.80
N VAL A 25 14.60 0.37 15.75
CA VAL A 25 13.89 1.61 16.05
C VAL A 25 14.06 1.94 17.53
N GLU A 26 14.44 3.18 17.83
CA GLU A 26 14.46 3.67 19.22
C GLU A 26 13.03 3.75 19.77
N PRO A 27 12.75 3.27 21.01
CA PRO A 27 11.40 3.25 21.57
C PRO A 27 10.70 4.61 21.57
N ALA A 28 11.46 5.69 21.82
CA ALA A 28 10.95 7.06 21.80
C ALA A 28 10.53 7.55 20.40
N ALA A 29 11.01 6.90 19.33
CA ALA A 29 10.66 7.21 17.94
C ALA A 29 9.42 6.43 17.46
N ILE A 30 9.03 5.34 18.13
CA ILE A 30 7.90 4.50 17.71
C ILE A 30 6.59 5.31 17.59
N PRO A 31 6.21 6.18 18.55
CA PRO A 31 4.98 6.97 18.42
C PRO A 31 4.97 7.91 17.21
N ARG A 32 6.14 8.48 16.86
CA ARG A 32 6.26 9.34 15.68
C ARG A 32 6.10 8.55 14.38
N LEU A 33 6.66 7.34 14.34
CA LEU A 33 6.52 6.45 13.19
C LEU A 33 5.07 6.00 13.00
N VAL A 34 4.39 5.64 14.09
CA VAL A 34 2.96 5.29 14.03
C VAL A 34 2.14 6.44 13.45
N ASN A 35 2.36 7.67 13.92
CA ASN A 35 1.67 8.85 13.36
C ASN A 35 1.98 9.05 11.87
N ALA A 36 3.24 8.94 11.45
CA ALA A 36 3.61 9.10 10.04
C ALA A 36 2.98 8.03 9.14
N LEU A 37 2.87 6.80 9.63
CA LEU A 37 2.15 5.72 8.94
C LEU A 37 0.65 6.00 8.86
N GLN A 38 0.04 6.53 9.92
CA GLN A 38 -1.37 6.94 9.93
C GLN A 38 -1.65 8.08 8.95
N GLU A 39 -0.81 9.12 8.93
CA GLU A 39 -0.92 10.21 7.95
C GLU A 39 -0.80 9.71 6.49
N SER A 40 0.11 8.77 6.26
CA SER A 40 0.27 8.12 4.95
C SER A 40 -0.97 7.29 4.58
N LEU A 41 -1.56 6.60 5.56
CA LEU A 41 -2.81 5.85 5.42
C LEU A 41 -3.98 6.75 5.05
N ASP A 42 -4.14 7.87 5.73
CA ASP A 42 -5.20 8.85 5.47
C ASP A 42 -5.05 9.45 4.06
N ALA A 43 -3.83 9.79 3.66
CA ALA A 43 -3.56 10.32 2.32
C ALA A 43 -3.88 9.29 1.22
N VAL A 44 -3.48 8.03 1.41
CA VAL A 44 -3.79 6.95 0.47
C VAL A 44 -5.30 6.65 0.46
N GLY A 45 -5.96 6.67 1.61
CA GLY A 45 -7.41 6.46 1.73
C GLY A 45 -8.21 7.47 0.90
N LEU A 46 -7.90 8.77 1.05
CA LEU A 46 -8.53 9.84 0.26
C LEU A 46 -8.28 9.69 -1.24
N GLN A 47 -7.06 9.31 -1.64
CA GLN A 47 -6.74 9.10 -3.05
C GLN A 47 -7.47 7.90 -3.64
N ILE A 48 -7.65 6.82 -2.87
CA ILE A 48 -8.43 5.65 -3.28
C ILE A 48 -9.90 6.03 -3.44
N GLU A 49 -10.50 6.78 -2.51
CA GLU A 49 -11.89 7.23 -2.63
C GLU A 49 -12.11 8.10 -3.88
N HIS A 50 -11.18 9.02 -4.13
CA HIS A 50 -11.26 9.87 -5.32
C HIS A 50 -11.09 9.05 -6.60
N ALA A 51 -10.13 8.13 -6.61
CA ALA A 51 -9.89 7.23 -7.74
C ALA A 51 -11.13 6.35 -8.02
N ILE A 52 -11.77 5.76 -7.02
CA ILE A 52 -13.00 4.97 -7.25
C ILE A 52 -14.06 5.78 -8.00
N THR A 53 -14.17 7.06 -7.68
CA THR A 53 -15.21 7.94 -8.22
C THR A 53 -14.84 8.48 -9.62
N GLU A 54 -13.57 8.77 -9.86
CA GLU A 54 -13.09 9.44 -11.08
C GLU A 54 -12.47 8.49 -12.13
N LEU A 55 -12.00 7.32 -11.72
CA LEU A 55 -11.21 6.41 -12.57
C LEU A 55 -12.07 5.73 -13.64
N ARG A 56 -13.40 5.69 -13.49
CA ARG A 56 -14.27 5.11 -14.49
C ARG A 56 -14.40 6.04 -15.70
N ILE A 57 -13.75 5.69 -16.80
CA ILE A 57 -13.79 6.47 -18.03
C ILE A 57 -14.99 6.08 -18.90
N ARG A 58 -15.54 7.07 -19.62
CA ARG A 58 -16.59 6.87 -20.62
C ARG A 58 -16.00 6.94 -22.04
N PRO A 59 -16.61 6.27 -23.03
CA PRO A 59 -16.21 6.40 -24.42
C PRO A 59 -16.31 7.88 -24.84
N TRP A 60 -15.16 8.44 -25.19
CA TRP A 60 -14.95 9.85 -25.47
C TRP A 60 -15.43 10.29 -26.85
N ALA A 61 -15.35 9.43 -27.87
CA ALA A 61 -15.74 9.78 -29.25
C ALA A 61 -16.93 8.97 -29.81
N GLY A 62 -17.56 8.10 -29.01
CA GLY A 62 -18.76 7.35 -29.42
C GLY A 62 -18.55 6.35 -30.57
N ASP A 63 -17.30 6.16 -30.97
CA ASP A 63 -16.87 5.17 -31.95
C ASP A 63 -16.50 3.84 -31.26
N PRO A 64 -16.45 2.72 -32.02
CA PRO A 64 -16.15 1.41 -31.45
C PRO A 64 -14.76 1.31 -30.82
N ILE A 65 -13.74 2.04 -31.29
CA ILE A 65 -12.39 2.00 -30.69
C ILE A 65 -12.40 2.69 -29.34
N SER A 66 -13.09 3.83 -29.23
CA SER A 66 -13.30 4.53 -27.96
C SER A 66 -14.09 3.70 -26.95
N ALA A 67 -15.03 2.87 -27.42
CA ALA A 67 -15.78 1.95 -26.58
C ALA A 67 -14.87 0.84 -26.04
N ASP A 68 -14.13 0.16 -26.92
CA ASP A 68 -13.19 -0.90 -26.53
C ASP A 68 -12.07 -0.38 -25.60
N ALA A 69 -11.52 0.80 -25.90
CA ALA A 69 -10.49 1.40 -25.07
C ALA A 69 -11.01 1.76 -23.67
N ALA A 70 -12.24 2.28 -23.58
CA ALA A 70 -12.88 2.58 -22.30
C ALA A 70 -13.18 1.31 -21.50
N GLU A 71 -13.64 0.24 -22.16
CA GLU A 71 -13.90 -1.04 -21.53
C GLU A 71 -12.61 -1.67 -20.99
N GLU A 72 -11.56 -1.70 -21.80
CA GLU A 72 -10.27 -2.30 -21.44
C GLU A 72 -9.57 -1.56 -20.30
N PHE A 73 -9.64 -0.22 -20.31
CA PHE A 73 -9.15 0.59 -19.20
C PHE A 73 -9.93 0.32 -17.92
N ASN A 74 -11.26 0.41 -17.97
CA ASN A 74 -12.11 0.18 -16.81
C ASN A 74 -11.91 -1.24 -16.24
N ARG A 75 -11.68 -2.24 -17.09
CA ARG A 75 -11.39 -3.62 -16.69
C ARG A 75 -10.07 -3.73 -15.92
N ARG A 76 -8.99 -3.11 -16.39
CA ARG A 76 -7.70 -3.12 -15.67
C ARG A 76 -7.69 -2.25 -14.42
N SER A 77 -8.51 -1.21 -14.39
CA SER A 77 -8.54 -0.23 -13.31
C SER A 77 -9.52 -0.59 -12.18
N LEU A 78 -10.66 -1.21 -12.51
CA LEU A 78 -11.81 -1.40 -11.61
C LEU A 78 -12.48 -2.80 -11.71
N GLY A 79 -11.98 -3.68 -12.58
CA GLY A 79 -12.69 -4.89 -12.99
C GLY A 79 -11.83 -6.16 -12.95
N GLY A 80 -11.24 -6.51 -11.80
CA GLY A 80 -10.60 -7.81 -11.64
C GLY A 80 -9.86 -8.03 -10.32
N GLY A 81 -9.45 -9.26 -10.01
CA GLY A 81 -8.70 -9.59 -8.79
C GLY A 81 -7.25 -9.04 -8.74
N GLU A 82 -6.73 -8.55 -9.87
CA GLU A 82 -5.42 -7.90 -10.01
C GLU A 82 -5.58 -6.45 -10.52
N ASP A 83 -6.76 -5.86 -10.38
CA ASP A 83 -6.96 -4.47 -10.80
C ASP A 83 -6.18 -3.48 -9.92
N ALA A 84 -5.89 -2.31 -10.49
CA ALA A 84 -5.10 -1.28 -9.82
C ALA A 84 -5.73 -0.88 -8.46
N LEU A 85 -7.06 -0.89 -8.38
CA LEU A 85 -7.78 -0.59 -7.16
C LEU A 85 -7.55 -1.66 -6.07
N THR A 86 -7.61 -2.95 -6.41
CA THR A 86 -7.32 -4.04 -5.47
C THR A 86 -5.88 -3.98 -4.98
N ALA A 87 -4.92 -3.65 -5.85
CA ALA A 87 -3.52 -3.47 -5.45
C ALA A 87 -3.34 -2.32 -4.45
N LEU A 88 -3.99 -1.18 -4.69
CA LEU A 88 -3.98 -0.03 -3.77
C LEU A 88 -4.63 -0.35 -2.41
N CYS A 89 -5.76 -1.07 -2.41
CA CYS A 89 -6.39 -1.57 -1.19
C CYS A 89 -5.46 -2.52 -0.42
N GLY A 90 -4.79 -3.45 -1.11
CA GLY A 90 -3.82 -4.36 -0.48
C GLY A 90 -2.63 -3.63 0.14
N TYR A 91 -2.13 -2.58 -0.52
CA TYR A 91 -1.06 -1.74 0.04
C TYR A 91 -1.50 -0.99 1.30
N ARG A 92 -2.72 -0.43 1.29
CA ARG A 92 -3.33 0.19 2.48
C ARG A 92 -3.40 -0.78 3.64
N ASP A 93 -3.87 -2.00 3.40
CA ASP A 93 -4.00 -3.02 4.44
C ASP A 93 -2.62 -3.45 4.99
N GLN A 94 -1.57 -3.47 4.15
CA GLN A 94 -0.19 -3.70 4.60
C GLN A 94 0.33 -2.56 5.50
N LEU A 95 0.06 -1.30 5.15
CA LEU A 95 0.42 -0.15 5.99
C LEU A 95 -0.29 -0.22 7.35
N GLN A 96 -1.56 -0.60 7.38
CA GLN A 96 -2.31 -0.76 8.63
C GLN A 96 -1.71 -1.87 9.49
N ALA A 97 -1.41 -3.03 8.90
CA ALA A 97 -0.77 -4.13 9.62
C ALA A 97 0.59 -3.75 10.20
N ALA A 98 1.37 -2.93 9.48
CA ALA A 98 2.65 -2.41 9.96
C ALA A 98 2.48 -1.46 11.15
N ALA A 99 1.52 -0.53 11.09
CA ALA A 99 1.21 0.38 12.20
C ALA A 99 0.78 -0.38 13.46
N GLU A 100 -0.12 -1.35 13.33
CA GLU A 100 -0.58 -2.20 14.45
C GLU A 100 0.55 -3.06 15.06
N SER A 101 1.51 -3.48 14.24
CA SER A 101 2.71 -4.20 14.69
C SER A 101 3.61 -3.29 15.54
N LEU A 102 3.85 -2.06 15.06
CA LEU A 102 4.65 -1.06 15.77
C LEU A 102 4.00 -0.64 17.10
N GLU A 103 2.68 -0.46 17.14
CA GLU A 103 1.96 -0.18 18.38
C GLU A 103 2.08 -1.31 19.40
N ARG A 104 1.98 -2.57 18.94
CA ARG A 104 2.19 -3.74 19.81
C ARG A 104 3.60 -3.78 20.37
N ALA A 105 4.62 -3.52 19.55
CA ALA A 105 5.99 -3.43 19.99
C ALA A 105 6.17 -2.31 21.03
N ASN A 106 5.59 -1.12 20.81
CA ASN A 106 5.66 -0.02 21.76
C ASN A 106 5.07 -0.38 23.13
N ARG A 107 3.88 -1.01 23.16
CA ARG A 107 3.24 -1.47 24.40
C ARG A 107 4.11 -2.48 25.15
N GLN A 108 4.79 -3.37 24.42
CA GLN A 108 5.69 -4.34 25.02
C GLN A 108 6.93 -3.68 25.62
N TYR A 109 7.52 -2.69 24.94
CA TYR A 109 8.63 -1.90 25.49
C TYR A 109 8.23 -1.15 26.75
N SER A 110 7.11 -0.42 26.75
CA SER A 110 6.65 0.32 27.94
C SER A 110 6.39 -0.58 29.15
N ARG A 111 5.95 -1.82 28.93
CA ARG A 111 5.72 -2.79 30.02
C ARG A 111 7.03 -3.27 30.65
N ILE A 112 8.03 -3.60 29.84
CA ILE A 112 9.34 -4.05 30.32
C ILE A 112 10.03 -2.94 31.10
N ASP A 113 9.94 -1.69 30.64
CA ASP A 113 10.50 -0.53 31.34
C ASP A 113 9.84 -0.31 32.71
N GLY A 114 8.51 -0.47 32.78
CA GLY A 114 7.76 -0.39 34.04
C GLY A 114 8.09 -1.53 35.02
N GLU A 115 8.23 -2.76 34.53
CA GLU A 115 8.65 -3.91 35.34
C GLU A 115 10.10 -3.77 35.81
N SER A 116 10.99 -3.24 34.97
CA SER A 116 12.40 -2.97 35.32
C SER A 116 12.53 -1.85 36.36
N ALA A 117 11.72 -0.79 36.24
CA ALA A 117 11.66 0.30 37.22
C ALA A 117 11.12 -0.18 38.59
N MET A 118 10.18 -1.13 38.60
CA MET A 118 9.70 -1.74 39.85
C MET A 118 10.69 -2.75 40.45
N GLY A 119 11.51 -3.42 39.64
CA GLY A 119 12.51 -4.39 40.10
C GLY A 119 13.77 -3.78 40.70
N ILE A 120 14.17 -2.57 40.28
CA ILE A 120 15.40 -1.90 40.76
C ILE A 120 15.15 -1.01 41.99
N GLY A 121 13.90 -0.65 42.29
CA GLY A 121 13.53 0.15 43.47
C GLY A 121 13.31 -0.65 44.76
N GLY A 122 13.52 -1.97 44.74
CA GLY A 122 13.25 -2.85 45.88
C GLY A 122 14.44 -3.72 46.24
N CYS A 123 15.50 -3.14 46.80
CA CYS A 123 16.46 -3.73 47.76
C CYS A 123 17.40 -2.62 48.29
#